data_AF-A0A9W4JK53-F1
#
_entry.id   AF-A0A9W4JK53-F1
#
_cell.length_a   1.000
_cell.length_b   1.000
_cell.length_c   1.000
_cell.angle_alpha   90.00
_cell.angle_beta   90.00
_cell.angle_gamma   90.00
#
_symmetry.space_group_name_H-M   'P 1'
#
loop_
_entity.id
_entity.type
_entity.pdbx_description
1 polymer ?
#
loop_
_entity_poly.entity_id
_entity_poly.type
_entity_poly.pdbx_seq_one_letter_code
_entity_poly.pdbx_strand_id
1 'polypeptide(L)'
;MDPFRRLPVELMFQILENAADFVGVESLISVSRPARAAFLMDSYAIVHAIATSNPITTQPEVRRLVHNIVILHSPAVTEEDEASQRFKWQQMACRVLHIAAQIQRLACACLSKLRREFASAVGFDPLHAQRANVPFSWIEEYRAYWALWHLRCVSDYAKYVEKQRSYLHSGGDPPRKLTQDVEIHPTSDDVHAFLKEVIWTVAVTLEDLQACPFTRFSGGVLKPEHRNTLSWDLDTDIPFFRSFELPRSVETQYSIWSPPPIPTPSLMTSRWSLLPDHCKDPSPQTYLFRSLRFQVSRRGPNKRAMNDILRYRRCGVLLWDKWRMFSTGLYPNNFRERVPTPDGGFVDPGEPKVSLSSNYLTKWLEVGDPLRWPA
;
A
#
# COMPACT_ATOMS: atom_id res chain seq x y z
N MET A 1 32.61 15.38 3.84
CA MET A 1 32.87 15.93 2.49
C MET A 1 31.91 15.27 1.51
N ASP A 2 31.36 16.00 0.55
CA ASP A 2 30.47 15.45 -0.48
C ASP A 2 31.31 14.67 -1.52
N PRO A 3 31.24 13.32 -1.56
CA PRO A 3 32.07 12.50 -2.43
C PRO A 3 31.71 12.70 -3.91
N PHE A 4 30.52 13.20 -4.20
CA PHE A 4 30.00 13.37 -5.55
C PHE A 4 30.55 14.63 -6.25
N ARG A 5 31.22 15.54 -5.51
CA ARG A 5 31.80 16.77 -6.07
C ARG A 5 32.86 16.57 -7.14
N ARG A 6 33.56 15.43 -7.11
CA ARG A 6 34.65 15.13 -8.04
C ARG A 6 34.22 14.27 -9.21
N LEU A 7 32.96 13.82 -9.23
CA LEU A 7 32.47 12.95 -10.28
C LEU A 7 32.09 13.78 -11.52
N PRO A 8 32.45 13.32 -12.73
CA PRO A 8 31.88 13.81 -13.96
C PRO A 8 30.36 13.73 -13.95
N VAL A 9 29.70 14.62 -14.70
CA VAL A 9 28.25 14.73 -14.70
C VAL A 9 27.58 13.48 -15.30
N GLU A 10 28.27 12.81 -16.23
CA GLU A 10 27.85 11.56 -16.87
C GLU A 10 27.76 10.41 -15.86
N LEU A 11 28.73 10.31 -14.94
CA LEU A 11 28.66 9.34 -13.84
C LEU A 11 27.52 9.67 -12.87
N MET A 12 27.18 10.95 -12.73
CA MET A 12 26.07 11.37 -11.88
C MET A 12 24.71 10.99 -12.47
N PHE A 13 24.55 11.12 -13.78
CA PHE A 13 23.39 10.58 -14.48
C PHE A 13 23.28 9.07 -14.27
N GLN A 14 24.36 8.32 -14.48
CA GLN A 14 24.36 6.88 -14.28
C GLN A 14 23.98 6.49 -12.84
N ILE A 15 24.50 7.20 -11.83
CA ILE A 15 24.14 6.96 -10.42
C ILE A 15 22.65 7.21 -10.18
N LEU A 16 22.09 8.29 -10.73
CA LEU A 16 20.68 8.65 -10.55
C LEU A 16 19.73 7.71 -11.29
N GLU A 17 20.07 7.30 -12.52
CA GLU A 17 19.28 6.37 -13.34
C GLU A 17 19.30 4.93 -12.81
N ASN A 18 20.42 4.51 -12.22
CA ASN A 18 20.58 3.16 -11.66
C ASN A 18 20.33 3.12 -10.15
N ALA A 19 19.76 4.18 -9.58
CA ALA A 19 19.39 4.16 -8.18
C ALA A 19 18.33 3.07 -7.90
N ALA A 20 18.49 2.39 -6.77
CA ALA A 20 17.62 1.27 -6.42
C ALA A 20 16.17 1.70 -6.11
N ASP A 21 15.97 2.95 -5.68
CA ASP A 21 14.66 3.43 -5.28
C ASP A 21 14.51 4.98 -5.27
N PHE A 22 13.26 5.43 -5.09
CA PHE A 22 12.90 6.84 -5.13
C PHE A 22 13.45 7.63 -3.93
N VAL A 23 13.48 7.03 -2.75
CA VAL A 23 13.99 7.68 -1.53
C VAL A 23 15.49 7.96 -1.66
N GLY A 24 16.26 7.04 -2.22
CA GLY A 24 17.69 7.19 -2.47
C GLY A 24 17.99 8.37 -3.37
N VAL A 25 17.24 8.51 -4.48
CA VAL A 25 17.39 9.64 -5.40
C VAL A 25 16.97 10.96 -4.75
N GLU A 26 15.79 11.01 -4.13
CA GLU A 26 15.33 12.21 -3.43
C GLU A 26 16.33 12.66 -2.35
N SER A 27 16.84 11.72 -1.56
CA SER A 27 17.82 12.01 -0.51
C SER A 27 19.12 12.51 -1.12
N LEU A 28 19.63 11.86 -2.17
CA LEU A 28 20.87 12.24 -2.84
C LEU A 28 20.80 13.67 -3.40
N ILE A 29 19.71 14.02 -4.12
CA ILE A 29 19.56 15.38 -4.68
C ILE A 29 19.33 16.44 -3.58
N SER A 30 18.86 16.05 -2.40
CA SER A 30 18.71 16.97 -1.26
C SER A 30 20.03 17.35 -0.60
N VAL A 31 21.02 16.44 -0.62
CA VAL A 31 22.31 16.62 0.08
C VAL A 31 23.49 16.94 -0.85
N SER A 32 23.41 16.56 -2.13
CA SER A 32 24.48 16.74 -3.11
C SER A 32 24.10 17.76 -4.19
N ARG A 33 24.83 18.87 -4.26
CA ARG A 33 24.63 19.91 -5.29
C ARG A 33 24.90 19.38 -6.71
N PRO A 34 25.99 18.63 -6.98
CA PRO A 34 26.21 18.01 -8.29
C PRO A 34 25.06 17.08 -8.71
N ALA A 35 24.58 16.22 -7.79
CA ALA A 35 23.46 15.33 -8.08
C ALA A 35 22.17 16.10 -8.39
N ARG A 36 21.90 17.17 -7.62
CA ARG A 36 20.76 18.05 -7.90
C ARG A 36 20.86 18.72 -9.27
N ALA A 37 22.06 19.19 -9.64
CA ALA A 37 22.27 19.81 -10.95
C ALA A 37 22.04 18.81 -12.08
N ALA A 38 22.61 17.60 -12.00
CA ALA A 38 22.38 16.52 -12.95
C ALA A 38 20.88 16.16 -13.04
N PHE A 39 20.21 16.00 -11.90
CA PHE A 39 18.78 15.75 -11.85
C PHE A 39 17.95 16.83 -12.53
N LEU A 40 18.26 18.11 -12.32
CA LEU A 40 17.52 19.20 -12.95
C LEU A 40 17.75 19.27 -14.47
N MET A 41 18.90 18.81 -14.99
CA MET A 41 19.14 18.80 -16.43
C MET A 41 18.24 17.80 -17.17
N ASP A 42 17.98 16.63 -16.57
CA ASP A 42 17.13 15.59 -17.16
C ASP A 42 16.23 14.87 -16.13
N SER A 43 15.37 15.65 -15.46
CA SER A 43 14.51 15.11 -14.39
C SER A 43 13.54 14.05 -14.90
N TYR A 44 13.08 14.20 -16.14
CA TYR A 44 12.13 13.27 -16.75
C TYR A 44 12.77 11.91 -16.99
N ALA A 45 13.92 11.84 -17.66
CA ALA A 45 14.58 10.57 -17.94
C ALA A 45 14.93 9.82 -16.67
N ILE A 46 15.43 10.52 -15.64
CA ILE A 46 15.78 9.92 -14.35
C ILE A 46 14.54 9.35 -13.65
N VAL A 47 13.47 10.14 -13.51
CA VAL A 47 12.24 9.65 -12.84
C VAL A 47 11.61 8.50 -13.63
N HIS A 48 11.62 8.57 -14.96
CA HIS A 48 11.14 7.50 -15.82
C HIS A 48 11.99 6.23 -15.68
N ALA A 49 13.32 6.34 -15.65
CA ALA A 49 14.23 5.21 -15.46
C ALA A 49 13.96 4.49 -14.13
N ILE A 50 13.84 5.23 -13.02
CA ILE A 50 13.55 4.65 -11.71
C ILE A 50 12.14 4.02 -11.68
N ALA A 51 11.15 4.67 -12.29
CA ALA A 51 9.79 4.15 -12.35
C ALA A 51 9.66 2.88 -13.21
N THR A 52 10.51 2.73 -14.23
CA THR A 52 10.54 1.54 -15.10
C THR A 52 11.41 0.41 -14.55
N SER A 53 12.40 0.71 -13.71
CA SER A 53 13.19 -0.30 -13.00
C SER A 53 12.51 -0.80 -11.71
N ASN A 54 11.61 0.00 -11.12
CA ASN A 54 10.94 -0.37 -9.89
C ASN A 54 9.81 -1.43 -10.12
N PRO A 55 9.84 -2.56 -9.40
CA PRO A 55 8.95 -3.70 -9.65
C PRO A 55 7.48 -3.44 -9.27
N ILE A 56 7.19 -2.34 -8.57
CA ILE A 56 5.86 -1.93 -8.14
C ILE A 56 5.26 -0.93 -9.12
N THR A 57 5.98 0.12 -9.50
CA THR A 57 5.47 1.15 -10.42
C THR A 57 5.36 0.67 -11.86
N THR A 58 6.02 -0.43 -12.20
CA THR A 58 5.84 -1.14 -13.47
C THR A 58 4.48 -1.83 -13.58
N GLN A 59 3.77 -2.07 -12.47
CA GLN A 59 2.46 -2.71 -12.51
C GLN A 59 1.39 -1.79 -13.11
N PRO A 60 0.49 -2.29 -14.00
CA PRO A 60 -0.45 -1.44 -14.74
C PRO A 60 -1.35 -0.57 -13.86
N GLU A 61 -1.84 -1.11 -12.75
CA GLU A 61 -2.75 -0.42 -11.84
C GLU A 61 -2.03 0.75 -11.14
N VAL A 62 -0.81 0.51 -10.67
CA VAL A 62 0.01 1.54 -10.03
C VAL A 62 0.41 2.60 -11.05
N ARG A 63 0.79 2.20 -12.27
CA ARG A 63 1.13 3.13 -13.35
C ARG A 63 -0.05 4.05 -13.69
N ARG A 64 -1.26 3.51 -13.74
CA ARG A 64 -2.50 4.29 -13.92
C ARG A 64 -2.72 5.29 -12.78
N LEU A 65 -2.50 4.87 -11.53
CA LEU A 65 -2.62 5.78 -10.37
C LEU A 65 -1.57 6.89 -10.39
N VAL A 66 -0.32 6.58 -10.74
CA VAL A 66 0.75 7.57 -10.91
C VAL A 66 0.36 8.57 -12.00
N HIS A 67 -0.15 8.09 -13.14
CA HIS A 67 -0.61 8.94 -14.23
C HIS A 67 -1.76 9.87 -13.79
N ASN A 68 -2.75 9.36 -13.05
CA ASN A 68 -3.85 10.16 -12.53
C ASN A 68 -3.35 11.24 -11.56
N ILE A 69 -2.40 10.92 -10.69
CA ILE A 69 -1.78 11.90 -9.78
C ILE A 69 -1.01 12.97 -10.57
N VAL A 70 -0.28 12.58 -11.62
CA VAL A 70 0.39 13.54 -12.53
C VAL A 70 -0.63 14.51 -13.15
N ILE A 71 -1.75 14.00 -13.67
CA ILE A 71 -2.81 14.85 -14.23
C ILE A 71 -3.36 15.82 -13.16
N LEU A 72 -3.66 15.33 -11.96
CA LEU A 72 -4.21 16.15 -10.87
C LEU A 72 -3.27 17.27 -10.42
N HIS A 73 -1.96 17.05 -10.56
CA HIS A 73 -0.95 18.04 -10.22
C HIS A 73 -0.46 18.87 -11.43
N SER A 74 -0.95 18.58 -12.64
CA SER A 74 -0.52 19.28 -13.85
C SER A 74 -1.20 20.65 -13.96
N PRO A 75 -0.45 21.75 -14.11
CA PRO A 75 -1.04 23.04 -14.46
C PRO A 75 -1.63 22.98 -15.87
N ALA A 76 -2.74 23.70 -16.11
CA ALA A 76 -3.35 23.78 -17.44
C ALA A 76 -2.30 24.22 -18.47
N VAL A 77 -1.98 23.36 -19.43
CA VAL A 77 -1.07 23.67 -20.53
C VAL A 77 -1.82 24.61 -21.48
N THR A 78 -1.54 25.90 -21.43
CA THR A 78 -1.75 26.82 -22.56
C THR A 78 -0.58 26.66 -23.54
N GLU A 79 -0.85 26.89 -24.82
CA GLU A 79 0.16 26.89 -25.89
C GLU A 79 1.31 27.82 -25.49
N GLU A 80 2.44 27.25 -25.11
CA GLU A 80 3.60 27.96 -24.58
C GLU A 80 4.89 27.35 -25.16
N ASP A 81 5.92 28.21 -25.27
CA ASP A 81 7.23 27.89 -25.82
C ASP A 81 7.94 26.72 -25.12
N GLU A 82 8.85 26.06 -25.83
CA GLU A 82 9.59 24.85 -25.39
C GLU A 82 10.28 25.01 -24.02
N ALA A 83 10.82 26.20 -23.72
CA ALA A 83 11.46 26.48 -22.44
C ALA A 83 10.48 26.40 -21.25
N SER A 84 9.26 26.87 -21.43
CA SER A 84 8.20 26.78 -20.41
C SER A 84 7.76 25.34 -20.22
N GLN A 85 7.67 24.58 -21.32
CA GLN A 85 7.35 23.15 -21.25
C GLN A 85 8.41 22.37 -20.48
N ARG A 86 9.70 22.58 -20.75
CA ARG A 86 10.80 21.92 -20.03
C ARG A 86 10.76 22.23 -18.53
N PHE A 87 10.51 23.48 -18.16
CA PHE A 87 10.38 23.89 -16.76
C PHE A 87 9.16 23.24 -16.07
N LYS A 88 8.02 23.13 -16.75
CA LYS A 88 6.83 22.42 -16.25
C LYS A 88 7.12 20.93 -16.06
N TRP A 89 7.81 20.28 -17.00
CA TRP A 89 8.20 18.87 -16.87
C TRP A 89 9.16 18.62 -15.70
N GLN A 90 10.13 19.51 -15.48
CA GLN A 90 11.03 19.44 -14.32
C GLN A 90 10.24 19.54 -13.00
N GLN A 91 9.32 20.51 -12.87
CA GLN A 91 8.48 20.61 -11.68
C GLN A 91 7.62 19.37 -11.46
N MET A 92 7.06 18.83 -12.54
CA MET A 92 6.28 17.60 -12.48
C MET A 92 7.13 16.41 -12.02
N ALA A 93 8.29 16.21 -12.62
CA ALA A 93 9.23 15.14 -12.25
C ALA A 93 9.67 15.25 -10.78
N CYS A 94 10.03 16.45 -10.32
CA CYS A 94 10.31 16.72 -8.90
C CYS A 94 9.15 16.29 -7.99
N ARG A 95 7.92 16.63 -8.38
CA ARG A 95 6.72 16.32 -7.59
C ARG A 95 6.42 14.82 -7.60
N VAL A 96 6.54 14.14 -8.73
CA VAL A 96 6.36 12.68 -8.83
C VAL A 96 7.41 11.96 -8.00
N LEU A 97 8.69 12.35 -8.10
CA LEU A 97 9.77 11.80 -7.29
C LEU A 97 9.46 11.95 -5.79
N HIS A 98 9.05 13.14 -5.37
CA HIS A 98 8.69 13.41 -3.98
C HIS A 98 7.53 12.54 -3.49
N ILE A 99 6.46 12.43 -4.29
CA ILE A 99 5.30 11.59 -3.95
C ILE A 99 5.69 10.11 -3.88
N ALA A 100 6.48 9.61 -4.84
CA ALA A 100 6.91 8.22 -4.87
C ALA A 100 7.83 7.89 -3.68
N ALA A 101 8.77 8.78 -3.35
CA ALA A 101 9.63 8.64 -2.18
C ALA A 101 8.82 8.68 -0.87
N GLN A 102 7.82 9.56 -0.77
CA GLN A 102 6.90 9.59 0.37
C GLN A 102 6.12 8.28 0.49
N ILE A 103 5.56 7.76 -0.61
CA ILE A 103 4.84 6.48 -0.62
C ILE A 103 5.76 5.33 -0.19
N GLN A 104 7.00 5.30 -0.64
CA GLN A 104 7.98 4.29 -0.21
C GLN A 104 8.24 4.35 1.30
N ARG A 105 8.46 5.55 1.87
CA ARG A 105 8.62 5.71 3.33
C ARG A 105 7.41 5.21 4.10
N LEU A 106 6.21 5.57 3.63
CA LEU A 106 4.95 5.14 4.24
C LEU A 106 4.76 3.63 4.14
N ALA A 107 5.09 3.01 3.01
CA ALA A 107 5.03 1.56 2.84
C ALA A 107 5.94 0.86 3.85
N CYS A 108 7.19 1.35 3.99
CA CYS A 108 8.15 0.81 4.96
C CYS A 108 7.65 0.95 6.40
N ALA A 109 7.09 2.11 6.76
CA ALA A 109 6.52 2.37 8.08
C ALA A 109 5.31 1.46 8.37
N CYS A 110 4.36 1.39 7.43
CA CYS A 110 3.16 0.57 7.56
C CYS A 110 3.51 -0.91 7.68
N LEU A 111 4.33 -1.46 6.79
CA LEU A 111 4.72 -2.86 6.81
C LEU A 111 5.50 -3.22 8.08
N SER A 112 6.41 -2.34 8.54
CA SER A 112 7.14 -2.54 9.79
C SER A 112 6.21 -2.60 10.99
N LYS A 113 5.23 -1.68 11.07
CA LYS A 113 4.24 -1.69 12.15
C LYS A 113 3.37 -2.94 12.06
N LEU A 114 2.72 -3.18 10.92
CA LEU A 114 1.85 -4.33 10.71
C LEU A 114 2.55 -5.65 11.06
N ARG A 115 3.82 -5.83 10.67
CA ARG A 115 4.58 -7.03 11.02
C ARG A 115 4.77 -7.20 12.53
N ARG A 116 5.10 -6.12 13.26
CA ARG A 116 5.23 -6.17 14.73
C ARG A 116 3.91 -6.53 15.40
N GLU A 117 2.82 -5.88 14.99
CA GLU A 117 1.48 -6.16 15.53
C GLU A 117 1.05 -7.59 15.20
N PHE A 118 1.33 -8.06 13.98
CA PHE A 118 1.03 -9.42 13.57
C PHE A 118 1.81 -10.47 14.36
N ALA A 119 3.13 -10.29 14.50
CA ALA A 119 3.97 -11.18 15.28
C ALA A 119 3.54 -11.23 16.76
N SER A 120 3.12 -10.10 17.32
CA SER A 120 2.53 -10.05 18.67
C SER A 120 1.21 -10.84 18.73
N ALA A 121 0.32 -10.65 17.75
CA ALA A 121 -0.99 -11.28 17.74
C ALA A 121 -0.93 -12.81 17.55
N VAL A 122 0.05 -13.32 16.79
CA VAL A 122 0.28 -14.77 16.63
C VAL A 122 1.29 -15.34 17.63
N GLY A 123 1.77 -14.52 18.57
CA GLY A 123 2.89 -14.84 19.46
C GLY A 123 2.59 -15.83 20.59
N PHE A 124 1.42 -16.46 20.59
CA PHE A 124 1.09 -17.53 21.54
C PHE A 124 1.93 -18.80 21.32
N ASP A 125 2.50 -18.96 20.11
CA ASP A 125 3.48 -19.98 19.78
C ASP A 125 4.75 -19.27 19.26
N PRO A 126 5.93 -19.46 19.91
CA PRO A 126 7.19 -18.88 19.46
C PRO A 126 7.50 -19.18 17.99
N LEU A 127 7.11 -20.36 17.49
CA LEU A 127 7.33 -20.74 16.10
C LEU A 127 6.47 -19.89 15.15
N HIS A 128 5.21 -19.60 15.51
CA HIS A 128 4.36 -18.72 14.72
C HIS A 128 4.87 -17.28 14.74
N ALA A 129 5.35 -16.78 15.88
CA ALA A 129 5.95 -15.45 15.98
C ALA A 129 7.20 -15.33 15.08
N GLN A 130 8.06 -16.36 15.07
CA GLN A 130 9.24 -16.39 14.20
C GLN A 130 8.84 -16.39 12.72
N ARG A 131 7.85 -17.20 12.34
CA ARG A 131 7.32 -17.26 10.98
C ARG A 131 6.61 -15.97 10.55
N ALA A 132 5.98 -15.25 11.47
CA ALA A 132 5.41 -13.94 11.20
C ALA A 132 6.47 -12.88 10.89
N ASN A 133 7.71 -13.06 11.37
CA ASN A 133 8.80 -12.10 11.21
C ASN A 133 9.69 -12.34 9.97
N VAL A 134 9.37 -13.31 9.11
CA VAL A 134 10.11 -13.52 7.86
C VAL A 134 10.06 -12.28 6.95
N PRO A 135 11.06 -12.08 6.06
CA PRO A 135 11.07 -10.96 5.11
C PRO A 135 9.76 -10.85 4.32
N PHE A 136 9.43 -9.64 3.87
CA PHE A 136 8.23 -9.40 3.08
C PHE A 136 8.36 -10.05 1.71
N SER A 137 7.29 -10.67 1.24
CA SER A 137 7.23 -11.07 -0.16
C SER A 137 6.88 -9.87 -1.03
N TRP A 138 7.21 -9.97 -2.32
CA TRP A 138 6.88 -8.93 -3.28
C TRP A 138 5.39 -8.57 -3.32
N ILE A 139 4.50 -9.57 -3.23
CA ILE A 139 3.05 -9.32 -3.29
C ILE A 139 2.54 -8.59 -2.04
N GLU A 140 3.15 -8.82 -0.87
CA GLU A 140 2.82 -8.09 0.36
C GLU A 140 3.20 -6.62 0.26
N GLU A 141 4.41 -6.35 -0.26
CA GLU A 141 4.84 -4.98 -0.53
C GLU A 141 3.96 -4.32 -1.59
N TYR A 142 3.73 -4.99 -2.71
CA TYR A 142 2.85 -4.51 -3.77
C TYR A 142 1.49 -4.07 -3.22
N ARG A 143 0.85 -4.88 -2.37
CA ARG A 143 -0.45 -4.54 -1.76
C ARG A 143 -0.39 -3.27 -0.91
N ALA A 144 0.66 -3.11 -0.11
CA ALA A 144 0.85 -1.89 0.68
C ALA A 144 1.04 -0.65 -0.20
N TYR A 145 1.92 -0.74 -1.20
CA TYR A 145 2.14 0.36 -2.14
C TYR A 145 0.89 0.69 -2.96
N TRP A 146 0.22 -0.32 -3.51
CA TRP A 146 -1.02 -0.18 -4.28
C TRP A 146 -2.09 0.56 -3.46
N ALA A 147 -2.27 0.17 -2.20
CA ALA A 147 -3.18 0.85 -1.28
C ALA A 147 -2.77 2.31 -1.03
N LEU A 148 -1.49 2.59 -0.81
CA LEU A 148 -0.98 3.95 -0.61
C LEU A 148 -1.17 4.84 -1.85
N TRP A 149 -0.92 4.30 -3.06
CA TRP A 149 -1.17 5.00 -4.31
C TRP A 149 -2.67 5.33 -4.49
N HIS A 150 -3.56 4.40 -4.12
CA HIS A 150 -5.00 4.65 -4.11
C HIS A 150 -5.38 5.75 -3.12
N LEU A 151 -4.93 5.66 -1.87
CA LEU A 151 -5.18 6.68 -0.85
C LEU A 151 -4.68 8.05 -1.31
N ARG A 152 -3.49 8.10 -1.92
CA ARG A 152 -2.91 9.34 -2.45
C ARG A 152 -3.77 9.93 -3.56
N CYS A 153 -4.08 9.13 -4.58
CA CYS A 153 -4.88 9.57 -5.73
C CYS A 153 -6.27 10.07 -5.29
N VAL A 154 -6.96 9.34 -4.39
CA VAL A 154 -8.27 9.75 -3.87
C VAL A 154 -8.19 11.05 -3.08
N SER A 155 -7.12 11.23 -2.30
CA SER A 155 -6.90 12.44 -1.50
C SER A 155 -6.57 13.66 -2.35
N ASP A 156 -5.73 13.50 -3.37
CA ASP A 156 -5.39 14.58 -4.29
C ASP A 156 -6.61 14.99 -5.14
N TYR A 157 -7.43 14.02 -5.55
CA TYR A 157 -8.70 14.30 -6.21
C TYR A 157 -9.68 15.05 -5.30
N ALA A 158 -9.82 14.64 -4.04
CA ALA A 158 -10.68 15.33 -3.08
C ALA A 158 -10.26 16.81 -2.88
N LYS A 159 -8.95 17.06 -2.74
CA LYS A 159 -8.39 18.42 -2.65
C LYS A 159 -8.64 19.23 -3.92
N TYR A 160 -8.50 18.59 -5.09
CA TYR A 160 -8.79 19.23 -6.37
C TYR A 160 -10.26 19.67 -6.45
N VAL A 161 -11.20 18.77 -6.11
CA VAL A 161 -12.65 19.08 -6.11
C VAL A 161 -12.99 20.17 -5.11
N GLU A 162 -12.40 20.16 -3.91
CA GLU A 162 -12.58 21.23 -2.92
C GLU A 162 -12.10 22.59 -3.44
N LYS A 163 -10.93 22.62 -4.09
CA LYS A 163 -10.40 23.83 -4.72
C LYS A 163 -11.30 24.33 -5.85
N GLN A 164 -11.80 23.43 -6.70
CA GLN A 164 -12.76 23.76 -7.76
C GLN A 164 -14.04 24.36 -7.21
N ARG A 165 -14.60 23.75 -6.15
CA ARG A 165 -15.77 24.28 -5.46
C ARG A 165 -15.52 25.68 -4.92
N SER A 166 -14.36 25.93 -4.31
CA SER A 166 -13.98 27.27 -3.82
C SER A 166 -13.96 28.32 -4.93
N TYR A 167 -13.45 28.00 -6.13
CA TYR A 167 -13.40 28.93 -7.27
C TYR A 167 -14.79 29.33 -7.75
N LEU A 168 -15.69 28.34 -7.85
CA LEU A 168 -17.09 28.57 -8.22
C LEU A 168 -17.81 29.48 -7.21
N HIS A 169 -17.54 29.32 -5.91
CA HIS A 169 -18.12 30.18 -4.88
C HIS A 169 -17.54 31.61 -4.89
N SER A 170 -16.30 31.79 -5.37
CA SER A 170 -15.67 33.12 -5.54
C SER A 170 -16.02 33.82 -6.86
N GLY A 171 -16.92 33.28 -7.67
CA GLY A 171 -17.33 33.87 -8.96
C GLY A 171 -16.26 33.81 -10.05
N GLY A 172 -15.25 32.95 -9.90
CA GLY A 172 -14.22 32.74 -10.91
C GLY A 172 -14.61 31.62 -11.88
N ASP A 173 -14.14 31.71 -13.13
CA ASP A 173 -14.30 30.62 -14.09
C ASP A 173 -13.54 29.37 -13.61
N PRO A 174 -14.19 28.19 -13.60
CA PRO A 174 -13.50 26.95 -13.24
C PRO A 174 -12.41 26.64 -14.28
N PRO A 175 -11.22 26.15 -13.85
CA PRO A 175 -10.22 25.63 -14.77
C PRO A 175 -10.82 24.60 -15.73
N ARG A 176 -10.83 24.93 -17.03
CA ARG A 176 -11.64 24.33 -18.10
C ARG A 176 -11.32 22.88 -18.52
N LYS A 177 -10.55 22.09 -17.76
CA LYS A 177 -9.80 20.93 -18.36
C LYS A 177 -10.06 19.52 -17.82
N LEU A 178 -10.93 19.28 -16.84
CA LEU A 178 -11.07 17.92 -16.28
C LEU A 178 -12.31 17.14 -16.73
N THR A 179 -13.11 17.66 -17.67
CA THR A 179 -14.42 17.08 -18.02
C THR A 179 -14.40 16.03 -19.14
N GLN A 180 -13.27 15.79 -19.83
CA GLN A 180 -13.21 14.83 -20.95
C GLN A 180 -12.10 13.78 -20.87
N ASP A 181 -10.88 14.12 -20.43
CA ASP A 181 -9.74 13.19 -20.47
C ASP A 181 -9.46 12.44 -19.16
N VAL A 182 -10.36 12.60 -18.20
CA VAL A 182 -10.16 12.20 -16.82
C VAL A 182 -11.25 11.19 -16.48
N GLU A 183 -10.93 9.91 -16.71
CA GLU A 183 -11.50 8.76 -15.97
C GLU A 183 -11.12 8.81 -14.47
N ILE A 184 -10.96 10.01 -13.88
CA ILE A 184 -10.64 10.21 -12.44
C ILE A 184 -11.93 10.17 -11.63
N HIS A 185 -12.75 9.19 -11.92
CA HIS A 185 -13.36 8.47 -10.84
C HIS A 185 -12.53 7.20 -10.63
N PRO A 186 -11.57 7.20 -9.68
CA PRO A 186 -11.44 6.01 -8.86
C PRO A 186 -12.75 5.93 -8.07
N THR A 187 -13.86 5.59 -8.74
CA THR A 187 -15.07 5.25 -8.03
C THR A 187 -14.64 4.09 -7.14
N SER A 188 -15.04 4.18 -5.88
CA SER A 188 -15.05 3.07 -4.95
C SER A 188 -15.53 1.78 -5.67
N ASP A 189 -16.42 1.92 -6.64
CA ASP A 189 -17.04 0.86 -7.44
C ASP A 189 -16.08 0.01 -8.29
N ASP A 190 -14.97 0.59 -8.79
CA ASP A 190 -14.00 -0.14 -9.62
C ASP A 190 -13.07 -1.04 -8.81
N VAL A 191 -12.95 -0.77 -7.51
CA VAL A 191 -12.13 -1.57 -6.60
C VAL A 191 -13.02 -2.63 -5.99
N HIS A 192 -12.74 -3.89 -6.34
CA HIS A 192 -13.42 -5.04 -5.74
C HIS A 192 -13.46 -4.88 -4.20
N ALA A 193 -14.63 -5.08 -3.58
CA ALA A 193 -14.84 -4.77 -2.16
C ALA A 193 -13.77 -5.37 -1.22
N PHE A 194 -13.31 -6.59 -1.49
CA PHE A 194 -12.21 -7.20 -0.74
C PHE A 194 -10.84 -6.50 -0.87
N LEU A 195 -10.54 -5.88 -2.01
CA LEU A 195 -9.32 -5.09 -2.16
C LEU A 195 -9.44 -3.76 -1.42
N LYS A 196 -10.65 -3.22 -1.24
CA LYS A 196 -10.87 -2.07 -0.34
C LYS A 196 -10.44 -2.38 1.09
N GLU A 197 -10.52 -3.63 1.54
CA GLU A 197 -10.01 -4.01 2.86
C GLU A 197 -8.50 -3.89 3.00
N VAL A 198 -7.75 -4.09 1.93
CA VAL A 198 -6.31 -3.81 1.92
C VAL A 198 -6.06 -2.31 2.06
N ILE A 199 -6.85 -1.48 1.35
CA ILE A 199 -6.78 -0.01 1.46
C ILE A 199 -7.08 0.45 2.89
N TRP A 200 -8.15 -0.07 3.49
CA TRP A 200 -8.52 0.25 4.86
C TRP A 200 -7.52 -0.25 5.89
N THR A 201 -6.92 -1.41 5.68
CA THR A 201 -5.83 -1.94 6.51
C THR A 201 -4.67 -0.95 6.58
N VAL A 202 -4.24 -0.46 5.42
CA VAL A 202 -3.18 0.57 5.32
C VAL A 202 -3.65 1.89 5.93
N ALA A 203 -4.88 2.32 5.68
CA ALA A 203 -5.41 3.57 6.22
C ALA A 203 -5.45 3.58 7.76
N VAL A 204 -5.89 2.50 8.39
CA VAL A 204 -5.86 2.32 9.86
C VAL A 204 -4.42 2.33 10.37
N THR A 205 -3.50 1.69 9.65
CA THR A 205 -2.09 1.69 10.03
C THR A 205 -1.49 3.08 9.98
N LEU A 206 -1.79 3.85 8.93
CA LEU A 206 -1.38 5.25 8.81
C LEU A 206 -1.93 6.10 9.95
N GLU A 207 -3.17 5.83 10.36
CA GLU A 207 -3.77 6.50 11.50
C GLU A 207 -3.05 6.21 12.83
N ASP A 208 -2.73 4.95 13.08
CA ASP A 208 -1.95 4.60 14.27
C ASP A 208 -0.51 5.15 14.19
N LEU A 209 0.00 5.47 12.99
CA LEU A 209 1.24 6.21 12.75
C LEU A 209 1.04 7.74 12.79
N GLN A 210 -0.12 8.21 13.28
CA GLN A 210 -0.51 9.61 13.48
C GLN A 210 -0.82 10.41 12.21
N ALA A 211 -1.11 9.75 11.07
CA ALA A 211 -1.73 10.42 9.94
C ALA A 211 -3.25 10.56 10.17
N CYS A 212 -3.87 11.70 9.85
CA CYS A 212 -5.29 11.91 10.14
C CYS A 212 -6.20 11.56 8.94
N PRO A 213 -7.01 10.48 8.99
CA PRO A 213 -7.97 10.15 7.94
C PRO A 213 -9.29 10.95 8.01
N PHE A 214 -9.93 11.15 6.87
CA PHE A 214 -11.24 11.78 6.67
C PHE A 214 -12.12 10.92 5.73
N THR A 215 -13.45 11.05 5.81
CA THR A 215 -14.39 10.40 4.87
C THR A 215 -15.32 11.40 4.20
N ARG A 216 -15.72 11.06 2.95
CA ARG A 216 -16.64 11.88 2.15
C ARG A 216 -18.06 11.91 2.71
N PHE A 217 -18.53 10.79 3.25
CA PHE A 217 -19.93 10.66 3.73
C PHE A 217 -20.30 11.54 4.91
N SER A 218 -19.34 12.03 5.71
CA SER A 218 -19.67 12.79 6.93
C SER A 218 -19.01 14.15 7.06
N GLY A 219 -18.15 14.56 6.11
CA GLY A 219 -17.45 15.86 6.14
C GLY A 219 -16.60 16.13 7.39
N GLY A 220 -16.45 15.12 8.26
CA GLY A 220 -15.84 15.21 9.59
C GLY A 220 -14.80 14.14 9.80
N VAL A 221 -13.99 14.31 10.85
CA VAL A 221 -12.99 13.32 11.28
C VAL A 221 -13.70 12.02 11.66
N LEU A 222 -13.20 10.88 11.20
CA LEU A 222 -13.75 9.57 11.54
C LEU A 222 -13.68 9.33 13.05
N LYS A 223 -14.84 9.24 13.72
CA LYS A 223 -14.88 8.79 15.11
C LYS A 223 -14.54 7.30 15.21
N PRO A 224 -13.83 6.86 16.27
CA PRO A 224 -13.39 5.47 16.43
C PRO A 224 -14.51 4.43 16.30
N GLU A 225 -15.68 4.73 16.85
CA GLU A 225 -16.87 3.85 16.81
C GLU A 225 -17.40 3.56 15.40
N HIS A 226 -17.22 4.48 14.44
CA HIS A 226 -17.63 4.27 13.05
C HIS A 226 -16.60 3.44 12.28
N ARG A 227 -15.34 3.38 12.72
CA ARG A 227 -14.25 2.65 12.01
C ARG A 227 -14.42 1.14 12.08
N ASN A 228 -15.05 0.65 13.15
CA ASN A 228 -15.33 -0.77 13.35
C ASN A 228 -16.47 -1.26 12.44
N THR A 229 -17.35 -0.36 11.99
CA THR A 229 -18.53 -0.65 11.17
C THR A 229 -18.33 -0.37 9.68
N LEU A 230 -17.53 0.63 9.31
CA LEU A 230 -17.28 1.12 7.94
C LEU A 230 -16.40 0.17 7.08
N SER A 231 -16.64 -1.14 7.11
CA SER A 231 -15.72 -2.10 6.49
C SER A 231 -16.37 -3.28 5.78
N TRP A 232 -17.63 -3.55 6.06
CA TRP A 232 -18.26 -4.74 5.48
C TRP A 232 -19.48 -4.44 4.65
N ASP A 233 -20.05 -3.25 4.82
CA ASP A 233 -21.04 -2.75 3.91
C ASP A 233 -20.29 -2.34 2.64
N LEU A 234 -20.59 -3.07 1.56
CA LEU A 234 -19.92 -3.09 0.25
C LEU A 234 -19.75 -1.69 -0.39
N ASP A 235 -20.41 -0.69 0.18
CA ASP A 235 -20.51 0.70 -0.24
C ASP A 235 -19.61 1.68 0.54
N THR A 236 -18.72 1.19 1.41
CA THR A 236 -17.86 2.11 2.15
C THR A 236 -16.81 2.73 1.21
N ASP A 237 -16.83 4.06 1.13
CA ASP A 237 -15.84 4.86 0.40
C ASP A 237 -14.42 4.66 0.92
N ILE A 238 -13.45 4.76 0.02
CA ILE A 238 -12.03 4.85 0.36
C ILE A 238 -11.80 6.13 1.19
N PRO A 239 -11.13 6.05 2.36
CA PRO A 239 -10.82 7.23 3.16
C PRO A 239 -9.79 8.11 2.44
N PHE A 240 -9.79 9.40 2.75
CA PHE A 240 -8.81 10.34 2.22
C PHE A 240 -8.06 11.04 3.34
N PHE A 241 -6.86 11.54 3.04
CA PHE A 241 -5.93 12.13 4.01
C PHE A 241 -5.60 13.57 3.63
N ARG A 242 -5.58 14.47 4.63
CA ARG A 242 -5.13 15.85 4.40
C ARG A 242 -3.63 15.92 4.18
N SER A 243 -2.87 15.14 4.94
CA SER A 243 -1.42 15.02 4.84
C SER A 243 -0.99 13.57 4.92
N PHE A 244 0.12 13.27 4.25
CA PHE A 244 0.83 12.00 4.25
C PHE A 244 2.19 12.13 4.94
N GLU A 245 2.45 13.26 5.62
CA GLU A 245 3.66 13.47 6.40
C GLU A 245 3.53 12.77 7.75
N LEU A 246 4.54 11.96 8.09
CA LEU A 246 4.63 11.32 9.40
C LEU A 246 5.37 12.23 10.38
N PRO A 247 5.05 12.18 11.68
CA PRO A 247 5.87 12.85 12.69
C PRO A 247 7.30 12.31 12.68
N ARG A 248 8.29 13.19 12.90
CA ARG A 248 9.72 12.80 13.00
C ARG A 248 10.00 11.71 14.03
N SER A 249 9.20 11.64 15.10
CA SER A 249 9.30 10.60 16.14
C SER A 249 8.97 9.20 15.62
N VAL A 250 8.21 9.09 14.52
CA VAL A 250 7.86 7.83 13.86
C VAL A 250 8.90 7.48 12.80
N GLU A 251 9.46 8.47 12.10
CA GLU A 251 10.47 8.27 11.06
C GLU A 251 11.74 7.54 11.55
N THR A 252 12.07 7.64 12.84
CA THR A 252 13.20 6.94 13.43
C THR A 252 12.91 5.49 13.83
N GLN A 253 11.67 5.02 13.71
CA GLN A 253 11.22 3.71 14.22
C GLN A 253 11.20 2.60 13.17
N TYR A 254 11.51 2.91 11.91
CA TYR A 254 11.52 1.93 10.82
C TYR A 254 12.73 2.13 9.91
N SER A 255 13.15 1.04 9.27
CA SER A 255 14.16 1.11 8.21
C SER A 255 13.47 1.39 6.87
N ILE A 256 14.17 2.06 5.96
CA ILE A 256 13.71 2.25 4.58
C ILE A 256 14.42 1.22 3.71
N TRP A 257 13.68 0.56 2.82
CA TRP A 257 14.23 -0.40 1.87
C TRP A 257 13.57 -0.24 0.50
N SER A 258 14.23 -0.78 -0.52
CA SER A 258 13.71 -0.87 -1.88
C SER A 258 12.81 -2.11 -2.01
N PRO A 259 11.70 -2.06 -2.77
CA PRO A 259 10.85 -3.22 -2.98
C PRO A 259 11.63 -4.42 -3.55
N PRO A 260 11.34 -5.65 -3.12
CA PRO A 260 11.99 -6.85 -3.65
C PRO A 260 11.65 -7.03 -5.14
N PRO A 261 12.49 -7.75 -5.90
CA PRO A 261 12.20 -8.03 -7.31
C PRO A 261 10.95 -8.91 -7.46
N ILE A 262 10.32 -8.84 -8.64
CA ILE A 262 9.21 -9.73 -8.99
C ILE A 262 9.71 -11.18 -8.97
N PRO A 263 9.04 -12.10 -8.25
CA PRO A 263 9.46 -13.50 -8.21
C PRO A 263 9.41 -14.17 -9.58
N THR A 264 10.38 -15.03 -9.87
CA THR A 264 10.38 -15.83 -11.11
C THR A 264 9.21 -16.82 -11.13
N PRO A 265 8.50 -16.97 -12.25
CA PRO A 265 7.44 -17.97 -12.39
C PRO A 265 7.95 -19.39 -12.12
N SER A 266 7.27 -20.08 -11.20
CA SER A 266 7.53 -21.46 -10.82
C SER A 266 6.25 -22.07 -10.22
N LEU A 267 6.24 -23.40 -10.06
CA LEU A 267 5.14 -24.07 -9.37
C LEU A 267 4.94 -23.50 -7.95
N MET A 268 6.02 -23.20 -7.25
CA MET A 268 5.99 -22.59 -5.92
C MET A 268 5.33 -21.21 -5.95
N THR A 269 5.82 -20.28 -6.79
CA THR A 269 5.30 -18.91 -6.83
C THR A 269 3.83 -18.87 -7.26
N SER A 270 3.40 -19.77 -8.14
CA SER A 270 2.00 -19.91 -8.54
C SER A 270 1.12 -20.47 -7.41
N ARG A 271 1.51 -21.59 -6.77
CA ARG A 271 0.70 -22.25 -5.72
C ARG A 271 0.48 -21.36 -4.49
N TRP A 272 1.45 -20.50 -4.19
CA TRP A 272 1.41 -19.54 -3.08
C TRP A 272 0.92 -18.14 -3.47
N SER A 273 0.50 -17.95 -4.73
CA SER A 273 -0.06 -16.69 -5.24
C SER A 273 0.88 -15.49 -5.08
N LEU A 274 2.16 -15.67 -5.42
CA LEU A 274 3.23 -14.67 -5.27
C LEU A 274 3.52 -13.90 -6.57
N LEU A 275 2.84 -14.24 -7.67
CA LEU A 275 3.05 -13.64 -8.99
C LEU A 275 2.12 -12.44 -9.25
N PRO A 276 2.48 -11.52 -10.18
CA PRO A 276 1.68 -10.35 -10.53
C PRO A 276 0.24 -10.64 -10.95
N ASP A 277 -0.03 -11.80 -11.55
CA ASP A 277 -1.39 -12.19 -11.96
C ASP A 277 -2.38 -12.21 -10.79
N HIS A 278 -1.88 -12.40 -9.56
CA HIS A 278 -2.68 -12.41 -8.33
C HIS A 278 -2.84 -11.05 -7.67
N CYS A 279 -2.31 -9.97 -8.28
CA CYS A 279 -2.46 -8.61 -7.75
C CYS A 279 -3.92 -8.12 -7.74
N LYS A 280 -4.74 -8.62 -8.68
CA LYS A 280 -6.17 -8.30 -8.81
C LYS A 280 -7.06 -9.20 -7.94
N ASP A 281 -6.51 -10.33 -7.52
CA ASP A 281 -7.26 -11.30 -6.75
C ASP A 281 -7.29 -10.90 -5.27
N PRO A 282 -8.46 -10.89 -4.65
CA PRO A 282 -8.54 -10.80 -3.21
C PRO A 282 -7.76 -11.94 -2.55
N SER A 283 -7.09 -11.63 -1.45
CA SER A 283 -6.29 -12.63 -0.76
C SER A 283 -7.16 -13.79 -0.29
N PRO A 284 -6.75 -15.07 -0.48
CA PRO A 284 -7.58 -16.23 -0.13
C PRO A 284 -8.04 -16.23 1.34
N GLN A 285 -7.23 -15.68 2.24
CA GLN A 285 -7.59 -15.54 3.65
C GLN A 285 -8.66 -14.48 3.91
N THR A 286 -8.82 -13.48 3.03
CA THR A 286 -9.95 -12.53 3.12
C THR A 286 -11.28 -13.26 2.92
N TYR A 287 -11.34 -14.19 1.95
CA TYR A 287 -12.49 -15.06 1.77
C TYR A 287 -12.72 -15.97 2.99
N LEU A 288 -11.65 -16.56 3.53
CA LEU A 288 -11.72 -17.41 4.71
C LEU A 288 -12.27 -16.63 5.91
N PHE A 289 -11.73 -15.45 6.19
CA PHE A 289 -12.18 -14.58 7.27
C PHE A 289 -13.67 -14.27 7.15
N ARG A 290 -14.13 -13.88 5.95
CA ARG A 290 -15.54 -13.58 5.70
C ARG A 290 -16.44 -14.80 5.94
N SER A 291 -15.99 -15.99 5.52
CA SER A 291 -16.71 -17.24 5.77
C SER A 291 -16.82 -17.55 7.27
N LEU A 292 -15.70 -17.44 8.01
CA LEU A 292 -15.65 -17.67 9.45
C LEU A 292 -16.55 -16.68 10.20
N ARG A 293 -16.47 -15.38 9.86
CA ARG A 293 -17.33 -14.35 10.43
C ARG A 293 -18.81 -14.67 10.24
N PHE A 294 -19.21 -15.05 9.03
CA PHE A 294 -20.61 -15.41 8.74
C PHE A 294 -21.09 -16.59 9.58
N GLN A 295 -20.23 -17.58 9.83
CA GLN A 295 -20.53 -18.70 10.72
C GLN A 295 -20.72 -18.24 12.18
N VAL A 296 -19.85 -17.36 12.68
CA VAL A 296 -19.94 -16.80 14.04
C VAL A 296 -21.22 -15.98 14.21
N SER A 297 -21.56 -15.12 13.23
CA SER A 297 -22.76 -14.29 13.27
C SER A 297 -24.05 -15.13 13.42
N ARG A 298 -24.08 -16.34 12.86
CA ARG A 298 -25.21 -17.28 12.93
C ARG A 298 -25.29 -18.09 14.23
N ARG A 299 -24.20 -18.25 15.00
CA ARG A 299 -24.08 -19.28 16.07
C ARG A 299 -24.05 -18.80 17.52
N GLY A 300 -24.17 -17.50 17.83
CA GLY A 300 -24.31 -17.03 19.23
C GLY A 300 -23.09 -16.29 19.80
N PRO A 301 -22.86 -16.28 21.13
CA PRO A 301 -22.38 -15.15 21.96
C PRO A 301 -21.05 -14.48 21.56
N ASN A 302 -20.21 -15.13 20.74
CA ASN A 302 -18.97 -14.57 20.17
C ASN A 302 -19.21 -13.57 19.02
N LYS A 303 -20.44 -13.08 18.85
CA LYS A 303 -20.80 -12.06 17.85
C LYS A 303 -19.84 -10.86 17.83
N ARG A 304 -19.22 -10.48 18.95
CA ARG A 304 -18.36 -9.29 19.00
C ARG A 304 -16.94 -9.50 18.47
N ALA A 305 -16.34 -10.68 18.68
CA ALA A 305 -14.89 -10.87 18.46
C ALA A 305 -14.46 -10.87 16.97
N MET A 306 -15.29 -11.39 16.06
CA MET A 306 -15.03 -11.30 14.60
C MET A 306 -15.74 -10.12 13.92
N ASN A 307 -16.60 -9.40 14.64
CA ASN A 307 -17.21 -8.17 14.13
C ASN A 307 -16.32 -6.95 14.34
N ASP A 308 -15.38 -6.99 15.29
CA ASP A 308 -14.34 -5.97 15.45
C ASP A 308 -13.20 -6.19 14.44
N ILE A 309 -13.43 -5.78 13.19
CA ILE A 309 -12.44 -5.94 12.12
C ILE A 309 -11.19 -5.08 12.33
N LEU A 310 -11.28 -4.02 13.14
CA LEU A 310 -10.19 -3.06 13.31
C LEU A 310 -8.91 -3.75 13.81
N ARG A 311 -9.04 -4.76 14.68
CA ARG A 311 -7.89 -5.53 15.18
C ARG A 311 -7.20 -6.31 14.08
N TYR A 312 -7.99 -6.97 13.22
CA TYR A 312 -7.48 -7.71 12.09
C TYR A 312 -6.79 -6.80 11.07
N ARG A 313 -7.33 -5.58 10.86
CA ARG A 313 -6.67 -4.53 10.07
C ARG A 313 -5.34 -4.10 10.71
N ARG A 314 -5.30 -3.89 12.03
CA ARG A 314 -4.06 -3.50 12.75
C ARG A 314 -2.95 -4.53 12.69
N CYS A 315 -3.27 -5.82 12.55
CA CYS A 315 -2.27 -6.86 12.32
C CYS A 315 -2.13 -7.28 10.85
N GLY A 316 -2.77 -6.60 9.91
CA GLY A 316 -2.51 -6.77 8.47
C GLY A 316 -2.92 -8.12 7.88
N VAL A 317 -3.75 -8.92 8.56
CA VAL A 317 -4.08 -10.31 8.13
C VAL A 317 -4.69 -10.39 6.73
N LEU A 318 -5.33 -9.32 6.26
CA LEU A 318 -5.91 -9.24 4.93
C LEU A 318 -4.88 -8.84 3.84
N LEU A 319 -3.75 -8.24 4.25
CA LEU A 319 -2.66 -7.80 3.41
C LEU A 319 -1.65 -8.92 3.12
N TRP A 320 -1.34 -9.74 4.13
CA TRP A 320 -0.29 -10.79 4.04
C TRP A 320 -0.50 -11.79 2.91
N ASP A 321 0.57 -12.44 2.48
CA ASP A 321 0.45 -13.47 1.44
C ASP A 321 -0.05 -14.81 2.00
N LYS A 322 -0.40 -15.72 1.09
CA LYS A 322 -0.94 -17.03 1.44
C LYS A 322 0.08 -17.88 2.23
N TRP A 323 1.37 -17.75 1.92
CA TRP A 323 2.44 -18.47 2.61
C TRP A 323 2.61 -17.99 4.04
N ARG A 324 2.70 -16.68 4.29
CA ARG A 324 2.79 -16.12 5.65
C ARG A 324 1.61 -16.60 6.50
N MET A 325 0.40 -16.46 5.98
CA MET A 325 -0.82 -16.89 6.68
C MET A 325 -0.88 -18.41 6.94
N PHE A 326 -0.37 -19.22 6.01
CA PHE A 326 -0.25 -20.67 6.20
C PHE A 326 0.79 -21.00 7.26
N SER A 327 1.97 -20.40 7.17
CA SER A 327 3.11 -20.65 8.06
C SER A 327 2.81 -20.31 9.52
N THR A 328 1.99 -19.29 9.77
CA THR A 328 1.50 -18.90 11.12
C THR A 328 0.25 -19.67 11.55
N GLY A 329 -0.22 -20.62 10.74
CA GLY A 329 -1.34 -21.49 11.08
C GLY A 329 -2.73 -20.84 10.96
N LEU A 330 -2.83 -19.67 10.33
CA LEU A 330 -4.09 -18.94 10.10
C LEU A 330 -4.76 -19.29 8.76
N TYR A 331 -4.08 -20.03 7.88
CA TYR A 331 -4.61 -20.49 6.61
C TYR A 331 -4.45 -22.02 6.47
N PRO A 332 -5.48 -22.74 5.99
CA PRO A 332 -5.45 -24.19 5.87
C PRO A 332 -4.56 -24.69 4.73
N ASN A 333 -4.00 -25.88 4.92
CA ASN A 333 -3.45 -26.66 3.81
C ASN A 333 -4.60 -27.18 2.94
N ASN A 334 -4.81 -26.54 1.78
CA ASN A 334 -5.82 -26.95 0.81
C ASN A 334 -5.22 -27.67 -0.40
N PHE A 335 -3.93 -28.02 -0.35
CA PHE A 335 -3.27 -28.67 -1.48
C PHE A 335 -3.63 -30.16 -1.52
N ARG A 336 -3.92 -30.65 -2.73
CA ARG A 336 -4.20 -32.08 -3.00
C ARG A 336 -2.95 -32.87 -3.35
N GLU A 337 -1.84 -32.17 -3.52
CA GLU A 337 -0.55 -32.71 -3.94
C GLU A 337 0.54 -32.08 -3.07
N ARG A 338 1.73 -32.66 -3.14
CA ARG A 338 2.91 -32.12 -2.48
C ARG A 338 3.34 -30.83 -3.18
N VAL A 339 3.48 -29.74 -2.43
CA VAL A 339 3.79 -28.40 -2.99
C VAL A 339 5.10 -27.87 -2.39
N PRO A 340 6.03 -27.36 -3.22
CA PRO A 340 7.25 -26.72 -2.73
C PRO A 340 6.94 -25.42 -1.97
N THR A 341 7.74 -25.11 -0.95
CA THR A 341 7.56 -23.91 -0.11
C THR A 341 8.62 -22.84 -0.38
N PRO A 342 8.31 -21.55 -0.09
CA PRO A 342 9.27 -20.45 -0.21
C PRO A 342 10.56 -20.56 0.61
N ASP A 343 10.56 -21.37 1.66
CA ASP A 343 11.75 -21.65 2.49
C ASP A 343 12.57 -22.86 2.00
N GLY A 344 12.26 -23.41 0.82
CA GLY A 344 12.99 -24.52 0.20
C GLY A 344 12.53 -25.92 0.61
N GLY A 345 11.49 -26.02 1.43
CA GLY A 345 10.87 -27.27 1.84
C GLY A 345 9.71 -27.73 0.95
N PHE A 346 8.87 -28.59 1.51
CA PHE A 346 7.64 -29.09 0.89
C PHE A 346 6.51 -29.20 1.91
N VAL A 347 5.29 -28.96 1.45
CA VAL A 347 4.05 -29.23 2.18
C VAL A 347 3.38 -30.43 1.53
N ASP A 348 3.18 -31.49 2.30
CA ASP A 348 2.45 -32.68 1.85
C ASP A 348 0.95 -32.38 1.69
N PRO A 349 0.19 -33.21 0.95
CA PRO A 349 -1.24 -33.02 0.75
C PRO A 349 -1.99 -32.87 2.09
N GLY A 350 -2.92 -31.92 2.15
CA GLY A 350 -3.76 -31.72 3.34
C GLY A 350 -4.79 -32.84 3.50
N GLU A 351 -5.11 -33.20 4.75
CA GLU A 351 -6.18 -34.16 5.04
C GLU A 351 -7.56 -33.63 4.59
N PRO A 352 -8.44 -34.46 4.02
CA PRO A 352 -9.74 -34.03 3.54
C PRO A 352 -10.67 -33.60 4.71
N LYS A 353 -11.00 -32.30 4.75
CA LYS A 353 -12.26 -31.65 5.19
C LYS A 353 -13.00 -32.10 6.48
N VAL A 354 -12.44 -32.89 7.39
CA VAL A 354 -13.14 -33.24 8.63
C VAL A 354 -12.75 -32.25 9.75
N SER A 355 -13.60 -31.25 9.96
CA SER A 355 -13.62 -30.26 11.08
C SER A 355 -12.68 -29.04 11.06
N LEU A 356 -11.98 -28.78 9.95
CA LEU A 356 -11.06 -27.62 9.81
C LEU A 356 -11.65 -26.28 10.30
N SER A 357 -12.94 -26.02 10.11
CA SER A 357 -13.57 -24.75 10.49
C SER A 357 -13.47 -24.43 11.99
N SER A 358 -13.48 -25.44 12.88
CA SER A 358 -13.44 -25.21 14.33
C SER A 358 -12.05 -24.76 14.79
N ASN A 359 -10.99 -25.39 14.27
CA ASN A 359 -9.62 -25.11 14.69
C ASN A 359 -9.13 -23.75 14.17
N TYR A 360 -9.45 -23.38 12.92
CA TYR A 360 -9.10 -22.04 12.43
C TYR A 360 -9.94 -20.96 13.07
N LEU A 361 -11.23 -21.21 13.33
CA LEU A 361 -12.05 -20.22 14.02
C LEU A 361 -11.45 -19.84 15.38
N THR A 362 -11.00 -20.82 16.17
CA THR A 362 -10.32 -20.54 17.44
C THR A 362 -9.08 -19.69 17.25
N LYS A 363 -8.19 -20.04 16.31
CA LYS A 363 -6.96 -19.25 16.05
C LYS A 363 -7.25 -17.83 15.58
N TRP A 364 -8.26 -17.64 14.72
CA TRP A 364 -8.68 -16.32 14.28
C TRP A 364 -9.28 -15.51 15.44
N LEU A 365 -10.07 -16.14 16.32
CA LEU A 365 -10.59 -15.49 17.52
C LEU A 365 -9.47 -15.09 18.49
N GLU A 366 -8.42 -15.90 18.63
CA GLU A 366 -7.25 -15.57 19.46
C GLU A 366 -6.49 -14.34 18.94
N VAL A 367 -6.32 -14.22 17.63
CA VAL A 367 -5.73 -13.02 17.00
C VAL A 367 -6.56 -11.77 17.29
N GLY A 368 -7.89 -11.91 17.31
CA GLY A 368 -8.83 -10.83 17.61
C GLY A 368 -9.09 -10.57 19.10
N ASP A 369 -8.48 -11.31 20.03
CA ASP A 369 -8.77 -11.23 21.46
C ASP A 369 -8.27 -9.91 22.08
N PRO A 370 -9.14 -9.06 22.67
CA PRO A 370 -8.72 -7.78 23.24
C PRO A 370 -7.70 -7.91 24.36
N LEU A 371 -7.75 -9.00 25.12
CA LEU A 371 -6.90 -9.19 26.30
C LEU A 371 -5.44 -9.47 25.93
N ARG A 372 -5.15 -9.66 24.64
CA ARG A 372 -3.83 -10.04 24.13
C ARG A 372 -3.09 -8.90 23.44
N TRP A 373 -3.72 -7.74 23.29
CA TRP A 373 -3.09 -6.57 22.69
C TRP A 373 -2.54 -5.65 23.79
N PRO A 374 -1.29 -5.15 23.65
CA PRO A 374 -0.78 -4.14 24.56
C PRO A 374 -1.67 -2.90 24.51
N ALA A 375 -2.01 -2.37 25.69
CA ALA A 375 -2.90 -1.23 25.89
C ALA A 375 -2.37 0.06 25.26
#